data_AF-A0A356QYF9-F1
#
_entry.id   AF-A0A356QYF9-F1
#
_cell.length_a   1.000
_cell.length_b   1.000
_cell.length_c   1.000
_cell.angle_alpha   90.00
_cell.angle_beta   90.00
_cell.angle_gamma   90.00
#
_symmetry.space_group_name_H-M   'P 1'
#
loop_
_entity.id
_entity.type
_entity.pdbx_description
1 polymer ?
#
loop_
_entity_poly.entity_id
_entity_poly.type
_entity_poly.pdbx_seq_one_letter_code
_entity_poly.pdbx_strand_id
1 'polypeptide(L)' 'EDMAAVDRHIQSELRSDVALIEQIGHYIVGAGGKRLRPVTLLLSAHALRYKGTAHIDLAAVIEFI' A
#
# COMPACT_ATOMS: atom_id res chain seq x y z
N GLU A 1 0.93 -13.13 2.06
CA GLU A 1 0.38 -12.85 0.72
C GLU A 1 -0.14 -11.44 0.62
N ASP A 2 -0.99 -11.00 1.55
CA ASP A 2 -1.58 -9.65 1.57
C ASP A 2 -0.57 -8.51 1.54
N MET A 3 0.49 -8.53 2.35
CA MET A 3 1.50 -7.45 2.31
C MET A 3 2.16 -7.32 0.93
N ALA A 4 2.45 -8.44 0.26
CA ALA A 4 2.99 -8.39 -1.09
C ALA A 4 1.96 -7.89 -2.11
N ALA A 5 0.67 -8.13 -1.89
CA ALA A 5 -0.40 -7.56 -2.70
C ALA A 5 -0.52 -6.04 -2.49
N VAL A 6 -0.43 -5.58 -1.24
CA VAL A 6 -0.37 -4.14 -0.90
C VAL A 6 0.84 -3.48 -1.55
N ASP A 7 2.04 -4.07 -1.44
CA ASP A 7 3.24 -3.51 -2.06
C ASP A 7 3.10 -3.40 -3.59
N ARG A 8 2.56 -4.43 -4.25
CA ARG A 8 2.28 -4.37 -5.70
C ARG A 8 1.26 -3.30 -6.04
N HIS A 9 0.22 -3.15 -5.22
CA HIS A 9 -0.82 -2.16 -5.45
C HIS A 9 -0.27 -0.73 -5.26
N ILE A 10 0.51 -0.49 -4.22
CA ILE A 10 1.22 0.80 -4.04
C ILE A 10 2.06 1.13 -5.29
N GLN A 11 2.84 0.16 -5.80
CA GLN A 11 3.65 0.38 -7.00
C GLN A 11 2.81 0.66 -8.26
N SER A 12 1.62 0.05 -8.40
CA SER A 12 0.74 0.32 -9.54
C SER A 12 0.19 1.75 -9.54
N GLU A 13 -0.08 2.29 -8.35
CA GLU A 13 -0.65 3.63 -8.17
C GLU A 13 0.38 4.77 -8.30
N LEU A 14 1.69 4.48 -8.35
CA LEU A 14 2.73 5.51 -8.49
C LEU A 14 2.90 6.06 -9.92
N ARG A 15 2.17 5.51 -10.89
CA ARG A 15 2.24 5.96 -12.30
C ARG A 15 1.65 7.37 -12.44
N SER A 16 2.36 8.26 -13.14
CA SER A 16 1.90 9.62 -13.39
C SER A 16 2.36 10.10 -14.76
N ASP A 17 1.51 10.87 -15.46
CA ASP A 17 1.91 11.55 -16.70
C ASP A 17 2.98 12.63 -16.47
N VAL A 18 3.18 13.03 -15.20
CA VAL A 18 4.22 13.97 -14.79
C VAL A 18 5.42 13.19 -14.24
N ALA A 19 6.48 13.09 -15.04
CA ALA A 19 7.68 12.30 -14.71
C ALA A 19 8.27 12.61 -13.32
N LEU A 20 8.24 13.87 -12.88
CA LEU A 20 8.77 14.26 -11.56
C LEU A 20 7.96 13.65 -10.41
N ILE A 21 6.64 13.57 -10.53
CA ILE A 21 5.76 12.98 -9.51
C ILE A 21 6.07 11.48 -9.40
N GLU A 22 6.17 10.80 -10.55
CA GLU A 22 6.50 9.37 -10.59
C GLU A 22 7.87 9.09 -9.94
N GLN A 23 8.90 9.88 -10.27
CA GLN A 23 10.24 9.72 -9.69
C GLN A 23 10.27 9.92 -8.17
N ILE A 24 9.61 10.98 -7.68
CA ILE A 24 9.53 11.26 -6.23
C ILE A 24 8.76 10.14 -5.52
N GLY A 25 7.64 9.69 -6.10
CA GLY A 25 6.83 8.60 -5.56
C GLY A 25 7.63 7.31 -5.39
N HIS A 26 8.35 6.89 -6.43
CA HIS A 26 9.21 5.70 -6.36
C HIS A 26 10.35 5.87 -5.36
N TYR A 27 10.95 7.06 -5.25
CA TYR A 27 12.01 7.32 -4.26
C TYR A 27 11.49 7.19 -2.82
N ILE A 28 10.36 7.81 -2.50
CA ILE A 28 9.77 7.78 -1.14
C ILE A 28 9.39 6.35 -0.76
N VAL A 29 8.69 5.64 -1.65
CA VAL A 29 8.24 4.26 -1.40
C VAL A 29 9.42 3.30 -1.33
N GLY A 30 10.46 3.51 -2.14
CA GLY A 30 11.69 2.72 -2.16
C GLY A 30 12.66 2.99 -1.01
N ALA A 31 12.57 4.14 -0.35
CA ALA A 31 13.43 4.52 0.79
C ALA A 31 13.21 3.66 2.04
N GLY A 32 12.17 2.83 2.06
CA GLY A 32 11.91 1.87 3.13
C GLY A 32 11.12 2.50 4.29
N GLY A 33 9.82 2.24 4.30
CA GLY A 33 8.94 2.50 5.45
C GLY A 33 8.82 1.28 6.35
N LYS A 34 8.49 1.49 7.63
CA LYS A 34 8.23 0.37 8.57
C LYS A 34 6.95 -0.42 8.23
N ARG A 35 6.10 0.11 7.34
CA ARG A 35 4.80 -0.47 6.93
C ARG A 35 3.87 -0.85 8.08
N LEU A 36 3.98 -0.18 9.23
CA LEU A 36 3.17 -0.52 10.41
C LEU A 36 1.68 -0.27 10.18
N ARG A 37 1.33 0.79 9.45
CA ARG A 37 -0.07 1.17 9.20
C ARG A 37 -0.82 0.12 8.34
N PRO A 38 -0.31 -0.30 7.16
CA PRO A 38 -0.96 -1.35 6.39
C PRO A 38 -0.97 -2.68 7.14
N VAL A 39 0.10 -3.04 7.87
CA VAL A 39 0.13 -4.28 8.67
C VAL A 39 -0.99 -4.29 9.72
N THR A 40 -1.18 -3.20 10.47
CA THR A 40 -2.25 -3.12 11.46
C THR A 40 -3.63 -3.29 10.82
N LEU A 41 -3.87 -2.65 9.67
CA LEU A 41 -5.14 -2.78 8.96
C LEU A 41 -5.41 -4.22 8.49
N LEU A 42 -4.41 -4.84 7.86
CA LEU A 42 -4.53 -6.22 7.38
C LEU A 42 -4.82 -7.17 8.54
N LEU A 43 -4.09 -7.05 9.66
CA LEU A 43 -4.34 -7.85 10.85
C LEU A 43 -5.76 -7.65 11.39
N SER A 44 -6.27 -6.41 11.39
CA SER A 44 -7.66 -6.13 11.78
C SER A 44 -8.67 -6.80 10.83
N ALA A 45 -8.46 -6.75 9.51
CA ALA A 45 -9.33 -7.40 8.53
C ALA A 45 -9.37 -8.92 8.73
N HIS A 46 -8.21 -9.55 8.97
CA HIS A 46 -8.11 -10.98 9.29
C HIS A 46 -8.78 -11.34 10.61
N ALA A 47 -8.56 -10.54 11.67
CA ALA A 47 -9.16 -10.76 12.98
C ALA A 47 -10.70 -10.69 12.93
N LEU A 48 -11.25 -9.84 12.07
CA LEU A 48 -12.69 -9.70 11.82
C LEU A 48 -13.22 -10.70 10.78
N ARG A 49 -12.37 -11.61 10.28
CA ARG A 49 -12.68 -12.63 9.26
C ARG A 49 -13.25 -12.05 7.97
N TYR A 50 -12.82 -10.85 7.58
CA TYR A 50 -13.19 -10.28 6.29
C TYR A 50 -12.73 -11.21 5.14
N LYS A 51 -13.58 -11.35 4.11
CA LYS A 51 -13.36 -12.28 2.99
C LYS A 51 -13.25 -11.60 1.62
N GLY A 52 -13.45 -10.28 1.57
CA GLY A 52 -13.27 -9.52 0.34
C GLY A 52 -11.81 -9.16 0.11
N THR A 53 -11.57 -8.23 -0.82
CA THR A 53 -10.24 -7.76 -1.22
C THR A 53 -9.99 -6.30 -0.88
N ALA A 54 -11.01 -5.55 -0.42
CA ALA A 54 -10.92 -4.11 -0.19
C ALA A 54 -9.93 -3.73 0.92
N HIS A 55 -9.53 -4.68 1.77
CA HIS A 55 -8.49 -4.46 2.77
C HIS A 55 -7.10 -4.25 2.15
N ILE A 56 -6.87 -4.73 0.92
CA ILE A 56 -5.64 -4.42 0.16
C ILE A 56 -5.65 -2.96 -0.29
N ASP A 57 -6.73 -2.53 -0.94
CA ASP A 57 -6.90 -1.15 -1.43
C ASP A 57 -6.81 -0.15 -0.27
N LEU A 58 -7.51 -0.44 0.84
CA LEU A 58 -7.53 0.43 2.01
C LEU A 58 -6.16 0.47 2.72
N ALA A 59 -5.43 -0.65 2.77
CA ALA A 59 -4.07 -0.67 3.31
C ALA A 59 -3.11 0.20 2.47
N ALA A 60 -3.24 0.18 1.14
CA ALA A 60 -2.45 1.04 0.25
C ALA A 60 -2.79 2.53 0.45
N VAL A 61 -4.08 2.88 0.52
CA VAL A 61 -4.54 4.25 0.79
C VAL A 61 -3.97 4.78 2.11
N ILE A 62 -4.02 3.99 3.19
CA ILE A 62 -3.48 4.40 4.49
C ILE A 62 -1.97 4.63 4.46
N GLU A 63 -1.24 3.89 3.63
CA GLU A 63 0.21 4.05 3.52
C GLU A 63 0.61 5.27 2.68
N PHE A 64 -0.28 5.75 1.79
CA PHE A 64 -0.07 7.00 1.05
C PHE A 64 -0.32 8.27 1.87
N ILE A 65 -0.96 8.16 3.04
CA ILE A 65 -1.20 9.28 3.98
C ILE A 65 0.00 9.46 4.93
#